data_AF-A0A6A6AYC0-F1
#
_entry.id   AF-A0A6A6AYC0-F1
#
_cell.length_a   1.000
_cell.length_b   1.000
_cell.length_c   1.000
_cell.angle_alpha   90.00
_cell.angle_beta   90.00
_cell.angle_gamma   90.00
#
_symmetry.space_group_name_H-M   'P 1'
#
loop_
_entity.id
_entity.type
_entity.pdbx_description
1 polymer ?
#
loop_
_entity_poly.entity_id
_entity_poly.type
_entity_poly.pdbx_seq_one_letter_code
_entity_poly.pdbx_strand_id
1 'polypeptide(L)'
;MLLWTLLLTSSVPLHFLFNSVVFARIQANDYQVLPVTDNFFNGHNYDTSEFTAVDNSFNLSEAEVLRDKFKTLKTDNLTAHECLEAYNSQYVSQHGDVLIFQNQIVWHSPANYSPVWNDSSYYEWVKISWPLTTNLNYDDHLPYQSFADVFPANGWRCPSRSIQDCHITRTAEIPANGSWAPYGSPVSHCLVEKVEEVCKLQFSLKIAIIVIICNFVKVCCMFTVAFRYYNHYVVTVGDAISYFLDEPEAETKGRCIHERRDFRLEWEWKEIQLSQSPNKPRKYNPEKLRWYNAANGKRWIISYLSYWGSLVFAIIAIDKSLAGMPSNIKDLWATGFGQLQGNNLLHTRTSIMGGVLLANAPQVILSYLYVSFNALLTRMLVQRELACYKQSIKPLRVTFPTGQQRSTFWLQLPYRYAIPLNITSVLLHWLASQSLFMVSVTIISRDRKPDYKREISTCGYSPVAIIFTTCVGCIIMISGIVMAYRKFPGGMPLMSSSSAAISAACHPPENDTGAAQLPVQWGVAKEGQGEDGVGHITFTSFDVTVPIPGKLYA
;
A
#
# COMPACT_ATOMS: atom_id res chain seq x y z
N MET A 1 18.63 16.80 -17.57
CA MET A 1 17.66 17.04 -16.48
C MET A 1 16.22 17.02 -16.96
N LEU A 2 15.84 17.76 -18.01
CA LEU A 2 14.45 17.79 -18.52
C LEU A 2 13.81 16.40 -18.74
N LEU A 3 14.49 15.48 -19.44
CA LEU A 3 13.98 14.12 -19.69
C LEU A 3 13.70 13.34 -18.39
N TRP A 4 14.57 13.48 -17.38
CA TRP A 4 14.38 12.85 -16.07
C TRP A 4 13.18 13.43 -15.34
N THR A 5 12.99 14.75 -15.40
CA THR A 5 11.81 15.40 -14.83
C THR A 5 10.54 14.91 -15.52
N LEU A 6 10.51 14.82 -16.85
CA LEU A 6 9.36 14.32 -17.62
C LEU A 6 9.03 12.85 -17.28
N LEU A 7 10.05 11.99 -17.16
CA LEU A 7 9.86 10.59 -16.77
C LEU A 7 9.29 10.49 -15.34
N LEU A 8 9.76 11.33 -14.42
CA LEU A 8 9.27 11.36 -13.04
C LEU A 8 7.83 11.85 -12.97
N THR A 9 7.53 13.01 -13.55
CA THR A 9 6.19 13.62 -13.47
C THR A 9 5.13 12.80 -14.20
N SER A 10 5.46 12.17 -15.33
CA SER A 10 4.55 11.24 -16.03
C SER A 10 4.38 9.89 -15.33
N SER A 11 5.22 9.54 -14.35
CA SER A 11 5.06 8.31 -13.56
C SER A 11 4.05 8.44 -12.43
N VAL A 12 3.89 9.64 -11.87
CA VAL A 12 2.99 9.88 -10.73
C VAL A 12 1.52 9.56 -11.05
N PRO A 13 0.93 10.05 -12.17
CA PRO A 13 -0.47 9.73 -12.51
C PRO A 13 -0.71 8.24 -12.74
N LEU A 14 0.26 7.49 -13.25
CA LEU A 14 0.11 6.05 -13.47
C LEU A 14 -0.07 5.32 -12.15
N HIS A 15 0.73 5.64 -11.13
CA HIS A 15 0.59 5.02 -9.82
C HIS A 15 -0.68 5.44 -9.10
N PHE A 16 -1.19 6.66 -9.33
CA PHE A 16 -2.41 7.14 -8.68
C PHE A 16 -3.72 6.74 -9.36
N LEU A 17 -3.70 6.39 -10.65
CA LEU A 17 -4.93 6.26 -11.43
C LEU A 17 -5.10 4.91 -12.13
N PHE A 18 -4.02 4.21 -12.47
CA PHE A 18 -4.08 3.07 -13.39
C PHE A 18 -4.96 1.92 -12.89
N ASN A 19 -4.87 1.57 -11.60
CA ASN A 19 -5.69 0.48 -11.03
C ASN A 19 -7.17 0.85 -10.89
N SER A 20 -7.57 2.07 -11.27
CA SER A 20 -8.96 2.51 -11.26
C SER A 20 -9.42 3.01 -12.64
N VAL A 21 -8.73 2.61 -13.72
CA VAL A 21 -9.27 2.72 -15.09
C VAL A 21 -10.55 1.89 -15.20
N VAL A 22 -10.53 0.68 -14.63
CA VAL A 22 -11.67 -0.21 -14.48
C VAL A 22 -11.89 -0.42 -12.99
N PHE A 23 -13.12 -0.21 -12.52
CA PHE A 23 -13.50 -0.48 -11.14
C PHE A 23 -14.91 -1.05 -11.06
N ALA A 24 -15.21 -1.72 -9.95
CA ALA A 24 -16.50 -2.35 -9.74
C ALA A 24 -17.59 -1.31 -9.42
N ARG A 25 -18.77 -1.52 -10.00
CA ARG A 25 -20.01 -0.84 -9.64
C ARG A 25 -20.96 -1.89 -9.07
N ILE A 26 -21.22 -1.79 -7.78
CA ILE A 26 -22.13 -2.69 -7.05
C ILE A 26 -23.49 -2.04 -6.84
N GLN A 27 -24.47 -2.88 -6.53
CA GLN A 27 -25.84 -2.49 -6.25
C GLN A 27 -26.08 -2.48 -4.74
N ALA A 28 -26.84 -1.51 -4.25
CA ALA A 28 -27.40 -1.55 -2.90
C ALA A 28 -28.87 -1.15 -2.95
N ASN A 29 -29.74 -1.94 -2.33
CA ASN A 29 -31.17 -1.72 -2.34
C ASN A 29 -31.57 -0.91 -1.11
N ASP A 30 -32.40 0.11 -1.31
CA ASP A 30 -33.26 0.62 -0.24
C ASP A 30 -34.40 -0.38 -0.04
N TYR A 31 -34.77 -0.58 1.22
CA TYR A 31 -35.78 -1.56 1.58
C TYR A 31 -36.57 -1.19 2.82
N GLN A 32 -37.75 -1.78 2.94
CA GLN A 32 -38.64 -1.64 4.07
C GLN A 32 -38.62 -2.89 4.96
N VAL A 33 -38.74 -2.66 6.26
CA VAL A 33 -38.79 -3.72 7.26
C VAL A 33 -40.08 -3.60 8.04
N LEU A 34 -40.88 -4.67 8.02
CA LEU A 34 -42.16 -4.70 8.72
C LEU A 34 -42.25 -5.94 9.62
N PRO A 35 -42.33 -5.79 10.95
CA PRO A 35 -42.77 -6.87 11.82
C PRO A 35 -44.25 -7.19 11.57
N VAL A 36 -44.58 -8.47 11.53
CA VAL A 36 -45.89 -9.00 11.15
C VAL A 36 -46.25 -10.17 12.06
N THR A 37 -47.52 -10.26 12.43
CA THR A 37 -48.11 -11.47 13.03
C THR A 37 -48.84 -12.28 11.95
N ASP A 38 -48.99 -13.58 12.15
CA ASP A 38 -49.75 -14.43 11.22
C ASP A 38 -51.17 -13.91 10.98
N ASN A 39 -51.82 -13.35 12.01
CA ASN A 39 -53.14 -12.75 11.89
C ASN A 39 -53.15 -11.55 10.95
N PHE A 40 -52.21 -10.62 11.10
CA PHE A 40 -52.14 -9.43 10.23
C PHE A 40 -51.86 -9.82 8.77
N PHE A 41 -50.95 -10.78 8.54
CA PHE A 41 -50.64 -11.26 7.19
C PHE A 41 -51.87 -11.85 6.49
N ASN A 42 -52.70 -12.57 7.24
CA ASN A 42 -53.95 -13.17 6.78
C ASN A 42 -55.13 -12.19 6.63
N GLY A 43 -54.90 -10.89 6.83
CA GLY A 43 -55.88 -9.84 6.55
C GLY A 43 -56.66 -9.31 7.75
N HIS A 44 -56.29 -9.69 8.97
CA HIS A 44 -56.78 -9.02 10.18
C HIS A 44 -56.12 -7.65 10.37
N ASN A 45 -56.69 -6.81 11.24
CA ASN A 45 -56.12 -5.52 11.60
C ASN A 45 -54.77 -5.70 12.31
N TYR A 46 -53.88 -4.73 12.14
CA TYR A 46 -52.59 -4.72 12.82
C TYR A 46 -52.80 -4.56 14.34
N ASP A 47 -52.29 -5.50 15.13
CA ASP A 47 -52.45 -5.48 16.58
C ASP A 47 -51.46 -4.49 17.21
N THR A 48 -51.99 -3.43 17.82
CA THR A 48 -51.24 -2.38 18.51
C THR A 48 -51.45 -2.40 20.02
N SER A 49 -52.10 -3.43 20.57
CA SER A 49 -52.44 -3.52 22.00
C SER A 49 -51.22 -3.41 22.94
N GLU A 50 -50.07 -3.84 22.46
CA GLU A 50 -48.81 -3.92 23.21
C GLU A 50 -47.86 -2.75 22.91
N PHE A 51 -48.38 -1.71 22.26
CA PHE A 51 -47.65 -0.49 21.97
C PHE A 51 -47.82 0.47 23.14
N THR A 52 -46.73 0.74 23.86
CA THR A 52 -46.79 1.51 25.11
C THR A 52 -46.36 2.96 24.90
N ALA A 53 -47.25 3.91 25.22
CA ALA A 53 -47.01 5.35 25.15
C ALA A 53 -46.48 5.84 23.79
N VAL A 54 -47.02 5.28 22.71
CA VAL A 54 -46.72 5.72 21.34
C VAL A 54 -47.78 6.72 20.91
N ASP A 55 -47.33 7.86 20.38
CA ASP A 55 -48.22 8.85 19.77
C ASP A 55 -48.92 8.26 18.53
N ASN A 56 -49.99 8.91 18.04
CA ASN A 56 -50.75 8.53 16.84
C ASN A 56 -49.93 8.57 15.51
N SER A 57 -48.60 8.44 15.56
CA SER A 57 -47.65 8.65 14.47
C SER A 57 -47.39 7.42 13.61
N PHE A 58 -47.94 6.24 13.92
CA PHE A 58 -47.78 5.07 13.06
C PHE A 58 -48.71 5.11 11.85
N ASN A 59 -48.12 5.25 10.67
CA ASN A 59 -48.84 5.16 9.41
C ASN A 59 -49.11 3.69 9.04
N LEU A 60 -50.15 3.10 9.65
CA LEU A 60 -50.55 1.71 9.38
C LEU A 60 -50.95 1.47 7.91
N SER A 61 -51.29 2.52 7.15
CA SER A 61 -51.63 2.38 5.73
C SER A 61 -50.44 1.87 4.90
N GLU A 62 -49.21 2.27 5.24
CA GLU A 62 -48.01 1.76 4.56
C GLU A 62 -47.73 0.29 4.92
N ALA A 63 -48.04 -0.13 6.14
CA ALA A 63 -47.90 -1.52 6.56
C ALA A 63 -48.87 -2.44 5.81
N GLU A 64 -50.12 -2.00 5.59
CA GLU A 64 -51.10 -2.75 4.79
C GLU A 64 -50.69 -2.87 3.33
N VAL A 65 -50.23 -1.76 2.73
CA VAL A 65 -49.71 -1.75 1.34
C VAL A 65 -48.53 -2.72 1.19
N LEU A 66 -47.59 -2.71 2.14
CA LEU A 66 -46.43 -3.59 2.10
C LEU A 66 -46.84 -5.07 2.30
N ARG A 67 -47.74 -5.38 3.24
CA ARG A 67 -48.30 -6.73 3.40
C ARG A 67 -48.90 -7.24 2.08
N ASP A 68 -49.72 -6.42 1.43
CA ASP A 68 -50.42 -6.84 0.21
C ASP A 68 -49.46 -6.95 -0.99
N LYS A 69 -48.40 -6.13 -1.03
CA LYS A 69 -47.28 -6.32 -1.98
C LYS A 69 -46.69 -7.74 -1.85
N PHE A 70 -46.42 -8.21 -0.64
CA PHE A 70 -45.84 -9.54 -0.39
C PHE A 70 -46.71 -10.72 -0.80
N LYS A 71 -48.03 -10.55 -0.93
CA LYS A 71 -48.94 -11.59 -1.45
C LYS A 71 -48.76 -11.86 -2.94
N THR A 72 -48.21 -10.91 -3.68
CA THR A 72 -48.04 -10.98 -5.14
C THR A 72 -46.59 -11.12 -5.59
N LEU A 73 -45.66 -10.81 -4.69
CA LEU A 73 -44.24 -10.74 -4.98
C LEU A 73 -43.56 -12.11 -4.86
N LYS A 74 -42.46 -12.30 -5.60
CA LYS A 74 -41.59 -13.46 -5.43
C LYS A 74 -40.82 -13.33 -4.12
N THR A 75 -41.10 -14.23 -3.19
CA THR A 75 -40.52 -14.22 -1.85
C THR A 75 -39.75 -15.50 -1.58
N ASP A 76 -38.70 -15.38 -0.77
CA ASP A 76 -38.02 -16.52 -0.16
C ASP A 76 -38.40 -16.54 1.34
N ASN A 77 -38.69 -17.74 1.86
CA ASN A 77 -38.96 -17.94 3.29
C ASN A 77 -37.66 -18.38 3.97
N LEU A 78 -37.15 -17.54 4.87
CA LEU A 78 -35.87 -17.74 5.55
C LEU A 78 -36.10 -17.98 7.04
N THR A 79 -35.29 -18.85 7.63
CA THR A 79 -35.21 -18.97 9.09
C THR A 79 -34.71 -17.67 9.72
N ALA A 80 -34.93 -17.48 11.02
CA ALA A 80 -34.44 -16.29 11.73
C ALA A 80 -32.92 -16.07 11.56
N HIS A 81 -32.13 -17.15 11.54
CA HIS A 81 -30.68 -17.06 11.36
C HIS A 81 -30.30 -16.67 9.92
N GLU A 82 -30.89 -17.31 8.92
CA GLU A 82 -30.65 -16.95 7.51
C GLU A 82 -31.09 -15.52 7.20
N CYS A 83 -32.19 -15.06 7.81
CA CYS A 83 -32.66 -13.69 7.70
C CYS A 83 -31.67 -12.68 8.30
N LEU A 84 -31.10 -12.99 9.48
CA LEU A 84 -30.04 -12.19 10.07
C LEU A 84 -28.83 -12.09 9.15
N GLU A 85 -28.38 -13.20 8.56
CA GLU A 85 -27.24 -13.23 7.63
C GLU A 85 -27.52 -12.48 6.33
N ALA A 86 -28.71 -12.65 5.74
CA ALA A 86 -29.14 -12.01 4.49
C ALA A 86 -29.09 -10.48 4.55
N TYR A 87 -29.35 -9.90 5.74
CA TYR A 87 -29.30 -8.47 6.00
C TYR A 87 -28.12 -8.07 6.91
N ASN A 88 -27.11 -8.95 7.07
CA ASN A 88 -25.89 -8.64 7.80
C ASN A 88 -24.90 -7.82 6.98
N SER A 89 -25.39 -6.86 6.19
CA SER A 89 -24.58 -6.04 5.31
C SER A 89 -25.07 -4.60 5.28
N GLN A 90 -24.14 -3.64 5.20
CA GLN A 90 -24.49 -2.24 4.90
C GLN A 90 -25.11 -2.10 3.51
N TYR A 91 -24.59 -2.84 2.53
CA TYR A 91 -25.03 -2.82 1.14
C TYR A 91 -25.65 -4.16 0.79
N VAL A 92 -26.98 -4.24 0.86
CA VAL A 92 -27.76 -5.43 0.52
C VAL A 92 -28.14 -5.36 -0.96
N SER A 93 -27.72 -6.35 -1.75
CA SER A 93 -27.93 -6.37 -3.22
C SER A 93 -28.92 -7.42 -3.69
N GLN A 94 -28.95 -8.59 -3.02
CA GLN A 94 -29.76 -9.76 -3.41
C GLN A 94 -31.17 -9.77 -2.81
N HIS A 95 -31.42 -8.93 -1.81
CA HIS A 95 -32.68 -8.87 -1.09
C HIS A 95 -33.25 -7.44 -1.08
N GLY A 96 -34.57 -7.36 -1.02
CA GLY A 96 -35.34 -6.13 -0.99
C GLY A 96 -36.04 -5.94 0.35
N ASP A 97 -37.34 -5.65 0.31
CA ASP A 97 -38.16 -5.51 1.52
C ASP A 97 -38.23 -6.84 2.29
N VAL A 98 -38.54 -6.77 3.59
CA VAL A 98 -38.65 -7.95 4.46
C VAL A 98 -39.82 -7.83 5.43
N LEU A 99 -40.58 -8.92 5.56
CA LEU A 99 -41.55 -9.15 6.63
C LEU A 99 -40.94 -10.06 7.70
N ILE A 100 -41.02 -9.65 8.95
CA ILE A 100 -40.47 -10.39 10.10
C ILE A 100 -41.63 -10.98 10.89
N PHE A 101 -41.72 -12.31 10.96
CA PHE A 101 -42.83 -12.96 11.64
C PHE A 101 -42.53 -13.17 13.12
N GLN A 102 -43.36 -12.59 13.97
CA GLN A 102 -43.29 -12.70 15.43
C GLN A 102 -44.67 -13.03 16.00
N ASN A 103 -44.70 -13.75 17.12
CA ASN A 103 -45.97 -14.09 17.78
C ASN A 103 -46.72 -12.85 18.26
N GLN A 104 -45.97 -11.87 18.76
CA GLN A 104 -46.47 -10.61 19.30
C GLN A 104 -45.47 -9.51 18.98
N ILE A 105 -45.96 -8.31 18.68
CA ILE A 105 -45.13 -7.16 18.34
C ILE A 105 -45.24 -6.18 19.50
N VAL A 106 -44.14 -6.00 20.23
CA VAL A 106 -44.07 -5.11 21.39
C VAL A 106 -43.28 -3.88 21.00
N TRP A 107 -43.87 -2.70 21.25
CA TRP A 107 -43.20 -1.43 21.02
C TRP A 107 -43.12 -0.63 22.30
N HIS A 108 -41.89 -0.36 22.73
CA HIS A 108 -41.61 0.45 23.91
C HIS A 108 -41.28 1.87 23.50
N SER A 109 -42.07 2.84 23.99
CA SER A 109 -41.76 4.24 23.77
C SER A 109 -40.45 4.61 24.47
N PRO A 110 -39.51 5.23 23.75
CA PRO A 110 -38.22 5.66 24.29
C PRO A 110 -38.34 6.75 25.36
N ALA A 111 -39.53 7.36 25.52
CA ALA A 111 -39.82 8.30 26.58
C ALA A 111 -39.89 7.65 27.98
N ASN A 112 -40.26 6.37 28.06
CA ASN A 112 -40.60 5.70 29.32
C ASN A 112 -39.80 4.41 29.57
N TYR A 113 -39.07 3.91 28.58
CA TYR A 113 -38.36 2.64 28.65
C TYR A 113 -36.94 2.77 28.12
N SER A 114 -36.00 2.01 28.70
CA SER A 114 -34.63 1.87 28.20
C SER A 114 -34.21 0.40 28.20
N PRO A 115 -33.48 -0.05 27.17
CA PRO A 115 -32.88 -1.37 27.18
C PRO A 115 -31.71 -1.40 28.17
N VAL A 116 -31.68 -2.42 29.03
CA VAL A 116 -30.55 -2.76 29.89
C VAL A 116 -29.97 -4.08 29.42
N TRP A 117 -28.67 -4.08 29.14
CA TRP A 117 -27.94 -5.29 28.76
C TRP A 117 -27.32 -5.91 30.00
N ASN A 118 -27.65 -7.18 30.26
CA ASN A 118 -26.95 -7.95 31.28
C ASN A 118 -25.66 -8.56 30.68
N ASP A 119 -24.66 -8.83 31.53
CA ASP A 119 -23.37 -9.44 31.14
C ASP A 119 -23.51 -10.81 30.42
N SER A 120 -24.72 -11.38 30.37
CA SER A 120 -25.08 -12.68 29.80
C SER A 120 -25.94 -12.60 28.52
N SER A 121 -25.74 -11.59 27.67
CA SER A 121 -26.19 -11.52 26.25
C SER A 121 -27.68 -11.26 25.94
N TYR A 122 -28.54 -11.00 26.93
CA TYR A 122 -29.93 -10.59 26.71
C TYR A 122 -30.15 -9.13 27.12
N TYR A 123 -30.93 -8.40 26.31
CA TYR A 123 -31.40 -7.05 26.64
C TYR A 123 -32.80 -7.14 27.24
N GLU A 124 -33.05 -6.38 28.30
CA GLU A 124 -34.37 -6.28 28.92
C GLU A 124 -34.83 -4.82 28.90
N TRP A 125 -36.09 -4.61 28.54
CA TRP A 125 -36.70 -3.30 28.56
C TRP A 125 -37.14 -2.95 29.98
N VAL A 126 -36.46 -1.98 30.60
CA VAL A 126 -36.83 -1.49 31.93
C VAL A 126 -37.56 -0.17 31.84
N LYS A 127 -38.60 -0.01 32.67
CA LYS A 127 -39.33 1.25 32.79
C LYS A 127 -38.49 2.26 33.57
N ILE A 128 -38.35 3.46 33.04
CA ILE A 128 -37.57 4.55 33.64
C ILE A 128 -38.51 5.51 34.36
N SER A 129 -38.09 6.00 35.52
CA SER A 129 -38.87 6.91 36.38
C SER A 129 -38.72 8.39 36.02
N TRP A 130 -37.78 8.75 35.15
CA TRP A 130 -37.47 10.14 34.76
C TRP A 130 -37.37 10.24 33.24
N PRO A 131 -37.89 11.30 32.60
CA PRO A 131 -37.76 11.47 31.16
C PRO A 131 -36.28 11.57 30.81
N LEU A 132 -35.82 10.68 29.93
CA LEU A 132 -34.50 10.79 29.33
C LEU A 132 -34.44 12.13 28.56
N THR A 133 -33.49 12.99 28.91
CA THR A 133 -33.14 14.20 28.13
C THR A 133 -32.37 13.86 26.84
N THR A 134 -32.35 12.59 26.44
CA THR A 134 -31.65 12.14 25.23
C THR A 134 -32.43 12.56 24.00
N ASN A 135 -31.71 13.03 22.97
CA ASN A 135 -32.26 13.24 21.64
C ASN A 135 -32.88 11.93 21.14
N LEU A 136 -34.20 11.81 21.24
CA LEU A 136 -34.95 10.70 20.70
C LEU A 136 -34.65 10.57 19.21
N ASN A 137 -34.38 9.35 18.74
CA ASN A 137 -34.24 9.12 17.32
C ASN A 137 -35.64 9.11 16.69
N TYR A 138 -36.11 10.28 16.26
CA TYR A 138 -37.46 10.51 15.73
C TYR A 138 -37.77 9.76 14.42
N ASP A 139 -36.80 9.02 13.89
CA ASP A 139 -36.88 8.28 12.62
C ASP A 139 -37.30 6.80 12.77
N ASP A 140 -37.55 6.28 13.99
CA ASP A 140 -38.09 4.90 14.14
C ASP A 140 -39.60 4.88 13.87
N HIS A 141 -39.97 4.52 12.64
CA HIS A 141 -41.35 4.44 12.16
C HIS A 141 -41.67 3.03 11.65
N LEU A 142 -42.95 2.74 11.44
CA LEU A 142 -43.44 1.43 10.99
C LEU A 142 -44.16 1.58 9.63
N PRO A 143 -43.74 0.89 8.56
CA PRO A 143 -42.55 0.02 8.44
C PRO A 143 -41.24 0.81 8.48
N TYR A 144 -40.16 0.25 9.03
CA TYR A 144 -38.86 0.92 9.12
C TYR A 144 -38.24 1.11 7.73
N GLN A 145 -37.65 2.28 7.46
CA GLN A 145 -37.02 2.62 6.19
C GLN A 145 -35.50 2.40 6.31
N SER A 146 -34.98 1.41 5.58
CA SER A 146 -33.55 1.19 5.46
C SER A 146 -33.01 1.85 4.20
N PHE A 147 -32.09 2.79 4.38
CA PHE A 147 -31.39 3.47 3.30
C PHE A 147 -29.95 3.00 3.21
N ALA A 148 -29.53 2.55 2.03
CA ALA A 148 -28.17 2.01 1.82
C ALA A 148 -27.05 3.04 2.10
N ASP A 149 -27.37 4.33 2.05
CA ASP A 149 -26.42 5.41 2.24
C ASP A 149 -26.36 5.93 3.68
N VAL A 150 -27.33 5.58 4.53
CA VAL A 150 -27.32 5.89 5.96
C VAL A 150 -26.64 4.74 6.71
N PHE A 151 -25.68 5.03 7.58
CA PHE A 151 -24.98 4.01 8.37
C PHE A 151 -25.49 3.99 9.82
N PRO A 152 -25.80 2.81 10.39
CA PRO A 152 -25.91 1.50 9.74
C PRO A 152 -27.27 1.31 9.04
N ALA A 153 -27.28 0.85 7.79
CA ALA A 153 -28.52 0.58 7.04
C ALA A 153 -29.32 -0.57 7.67
N ASN A 154 -28.62 -1.58 8.16
CA ASN A 154 -29.20 -2.72 8.87
C ASN A 154 -29.44 -2.47 10.37
N GLY A 155 -29.51 -1.20 10.79
CA GLY A 155 -29.73 -0.79 12.17
C GLY A 155 -31.05 -1.28 12.77
N TRP A 156 -32.05 -1.58 11.94
CA TRP A 156 -33.35 -2.12 12.35
C TRP A 156 -33.25 -3.45 13.10
N ARG A 157 -32.15 -4.20 12.91
CA ARG A 157 -31.90 -5.48 13.60
C ARG A 157 -31.68 -5.30 15.11
N CYS A 158 -31.31 -4.09 15.54
CA CYS A 158 -31.15 -3.75 16.94
C CYS A 158 -32.50 -3.38 17.58
N PRO A 159 -32.78 -3.88 18.78
CA PRO A 159 -33.88 -3.41 19.62
C PRO A 159 -33.68 -1.97 20.11
N SER A 160 -32.42 -1.55 20.36
CA SER A 160 -32.09 -0.25 20.96
C SER A 160 -32.27 0.96 20.05
N ARG A 161 -32.55 0.74 18.76
CA ARG A 161 -32.51 1.76 17.71
C ARG A 161 -33.42 2.97 17.95
N SER A 162 -34.49 2.78 18.72
CA SER A 162 -35.46 3.82 19.08
C SER A 162 -34.91 4.82 20.13
N ILE A 163 -33.78 4.49 20.78
CA ILE A 163 -33.24 5.25 21.92
C ILE A 163 -31.80 5.69 21.69
N GLN A 164 -30.99 4.85 21.05
CA GLN A 164 -29.57 5.09 20.82
C GLN A 164 -29.10 4.44 19.52
N ASP A 165 -27.91 4.83 19.06
CA ASP A 165 -27.28 4.25 17.88
C ASP A 165 -27.11 2.73 18.02
N CYS A 166 -27.54 2.00 17.00
CA CYS A 166 -27.44 0.54 16.94
C CYS A 166 -25.98 0.09 16.80
N HIS A 167 -25.48 -0.64 17.80
CA HIS A 167 -24.17 -1.29 17.74
C HIS A 167 -24.25 -2.67 17.08
N ILE A 168 -24.27 -2.70 15.75
CA ILE A 168 -24.43 -3.93 14.93
C ILE A 168 -23.39 -5.03 15.18
N THR A 169 -22.26 -4.73 15.81
CA THR A 169 -21.19 -5.69 16.13
C THR A 169 -21.33 -6.33 17.51
N ARG A 170 -22.26 -5.83 18.35
CA ARG A 170 -22.43 -6.31 19.72
C ARG A 170 -23.42 -7.49 19.73
N THR A 171 -22.96 -8.66 20.14
CA THR A 171 -23.79 -9.87 20.26
C THR A 171 -24.96 -9.70 21.24
N ALA A 172 -24.86 -8.76 22.18
CA ALA A 172 -25.94 -8.42 23.10
C ALA A 172 -27.09 -7.63 22.43
N GLU A 173 -26.84 -6.96 21.30
CA GLU A 173 -27.87 -6.28 20.49
C GLU A 173 -28.49 -7.25 19.48
N ILE A 174 -27.66 -8.10 18.88
CA ILE A 174 -28.05 -9.04 17.84
C ILE A 174 -27.57 -10.45 18.24
N PRO A 175 -28.36 -11.19 19.03
CA PRO A 175 -27.99 -12.55 19.42
C PRO A 175 -28.08 -13.51 18.22
N ALA A 176 -27.08 -14.37 18.06
CA ALA A 176 -26.99 -15.31 16.93
C ALA A 176 -27.96 -16.51 17.04
N ASN A 177 -28.53 -16.76 18.22
CA ASN A 177 -29.44 -17.86 18.52
C ASN A 177 -30.90 -17.36 18.59
N GLY A 178 -31.89 -18.26 18.45
CA GLY A 178 -33.34 -18.01 18.31
C GLY A 178 -34.06 -17.15 19.36
N SER A 179 -33.31 -16.42 20.19
CA SER A 179 -33.70 -15.29 21.03
C SER A 179 -33.70 -13.93 20.31
N TRP A 180 -33.37 -13.84 19.01
CA TRP A 180 -33.39 -12.57 18.28
C TRP A 180 -34.81 -11.99 18.22
N ALA A 181 -35.02 -10.81 18.82
CA ALA A 181 -36.35 -10.27 19.10
C ALA A 181 -36.44 -8.74 18.88
N PRO A 182 -36.14 -8.20 17.69
CA PRO A 182 -35.99 -6.75 17.46
C PRO A 182 -37.26 -5.90 17.75
N TYR A 183 -38.42 -6.56 17.92
CA TYR A 183 -39.69 -5.97 18.35
C TYR A 183 -40.32 -6.73 19.54
N GLY A 184 -39.49 -7.18 20.50
CA GLY A 184 -39.90 -7.72 21.80
C GLY A 184 -40.19 -9.23 21.87
N SER A 185 -40.68 -9.85 20.79
CA SER A 185 -40.83 -11.32 20.70
C SER A 185 -39.75 -11.94 19.82
N PRO A 186 -39.32 -13.19 20.06
CA PRO A 186 -38.44 -13.91 19.13
C PRO A 186 -39.00 -13.97 17.71
N VAL A 187 -38.13 -13.79 16.71
CA VAL A 187 -38.45 -13.96 15.29
C VAL A 187 -38.58 -15.44 14.98
N SER A 188 -39.71 -15.82 14.38
CA SER A 188 -39.95 -17.19 13.91
C SER A 188 -39.27 -17.45 12.56
N HIS A 189 -39.57 -16.60 11.57
CA HIS A 189 -39.04 -16.64 10.21
C HIS A 189 -39.21 -15.26 9.54
N CYS A 190 -38.61 -15.09 8.37
CA CYS A 190 -38.78 -13.91 7.55
C CYS A 190 -39.29 -14.28 6.16
N LEU A 191 -40.18 -13.47 5.60
CA LEU A 191 -40.45 -13.45 4.16
C LEU A 191 -39.67 -12.31 3.53
N VAL A 192 -38.83 -12.63 2.56
CA VAL A 192 -37.90 -11.68 1.97
C VAL A 192 -38.18 -11.51 0.48
N GLU A 193 -38.22 -10.26 0.01
CA GLU A 193 -38.26 -9.94 -1.42
C GLU A 193 -36.94 -10.34 -2.08
N LYS A 194 -37.01 -11.22 -3.08
CA LYS A 194 -35.84 -11.61 -3.88
C LYS A 194 -35.58 -10.56 -4.96
N VAL A 195 -34.39 -9.97 -4.95
CA VAL A 195 -33.97 -8.97 -5.95
C VAL A 195 -32.82 -9.55 -6.77
N GLU A 196 -32.88 -9.38 -8.09
CA GLU A 196 -31.76 -9.77 -8.95
C GLU A 196 -30.60 -8.78 -8.77
N GLU A 197 -29.43 -9.29 -8.38
CA GLU A 197 -28.22 -8.50 -8.20
C GLU A 197 -27.58 -8.18 -9.56
N VAL A 198 -27.35 -6.89 -9.82
CA VAL A 198 -26.67 -6.44 -11.04
C VAL A 198 -25.33 -5.79 -10.68
N CYS A 199 -24.25 -6.57 -10.74
CA CYS A 199 -22.89 -6.05 -10.67
C CYS A 199 -22.38 -5.65 -12.06
N LYS A 200 -21.80 -4.46 -12.19
CA LYS A 200 -21.21 -3.98 -13.46
C LYS A 200 -19.76 -3.56 -13.25
N LEU A 201 -18.96 -3.65 -14.31
CA LEU A 201 -17.66 -3.00 -14.37
C LEU A 201 -17.82 -1.62 -14.99
N GLN A 202 -17.21 -0.62 -14.36
CA GLN A 202 -17.19 0.74 -14.85
C GLN A 202 -15.82 1.07 -15.44
N PHE A 203 -15.82 1.57 -16.68
CA PHE A 203 -14.63 2.04 -17.37
C PHE A 203 -14.56 3.57 -17.37
N SER A 204 -13.46 4.13 -16.85
CA SER A 204 -13.23 5.57 -16.84
C SER A 204 -12.36 6.00 -18.02
N LEU A 205 -13.02 6.46 -19.09
CA LEU A 205 -12.32 6.97 -20.27
C LEU A 205 -11.38 8.14 -19.94
N LYS A 206 -11.79 9.02 -19.00
CA LYS A 206 -10.97 10.16 -18.56
C LYS A 206 -9.64 9.69 -17.97
N ILE A 207 -9.67 8.69 -17.10
CA ILE A 207 -8.45 8.12 -16.51
C ILE A 207 -7.61 7.42 -17.57
N ALA A 208 -8.24 6.64 -18.44
CA ALA A 208 -7.55 5.94 -19.53
C ALA A 208 -6.77 6.90 -20.44
N ILE A 209 -7.37 8.04 -20.83
CA ILE A 209 -6.71 9.07 -21.64
C ILE A 209 -5.46 9.62 -20.92
N ILE A 210 -5.57 9.95 -19.62
CA ILE A 210 -4.43 10.46 -18.84
C ILE A 210 -3.28 9.44 -18.81
N VAL A 211 -3.60 8.16 -18.56
CA VAL A 211 -2.65 7.04 -18.55
C VAL A 211 -1.96 6.90 -19.91
N ILE A 212 -2.72 6.97 -21.02
CA ILE A 212 -2.17 6.86 -22.38
C ILE A 212 -1.19 8.01 -22.67
N ILE A 213 -1.58 9.26 -22.35
CA ILE A 213 -0.71 10.43 -22.55
C ILE A 213 0.58 10.29 -21.74
N CYS A 214 0.49 9.86 -20.47
CA CYS A 214 1.65 9.66 -19.63
C CYS A 214 2.60 8.59 -20.18
N ASN A 215 2.07 7.45 -20.65
CA ASN A 215 2.89 6.42 -21.29
C ASN A 215 3.51 6.90 -22.60
N PHE A 216 2.77 7.66 -23.41
CA PHE A 216 3.30 8.25 -24.65
C PHE A 216 4.50 9.17 -24.37
N VAL A 217 4.41 10.05 -23.36
CA VAL A 217 5.52 10.90 -22.93
C VAL A 217 6.74 10.06 -22.54
N LYS A 218 6.55 8.97 -21.78
CA LYS A 218 7.65 8.07 -21.40
C LYS A 218 8.30 7.41 -22.61
N VAL A 219 7.49 6.90 -23.54
CA VAL A 219 7.97 6.29 -24.79
C VAL A 219 8.79 7.29 -25.59
N CYS A 220 8.32 8.52 -25.77
CA CYS A 220 9.08 9.60 -26.42
C CYS A 220 10.41 9.90 -25.70
N CYS A 221 10.41 9.95 -24.37
CA CYS A 221 11.63 10.14 -23.58
C CYS A 221 12.61 8.97 -23.78
N MET A 222 12.13 7.72 -23.70
CA MET A 222 12.95 6.51 -23.90
C MET A 222 13.54 6.45 -25.31
N PHE A 223 12.75 6.78 -26.34
CA PHE A 223 13.25 6.88 -27.71
C PHE A 223 14.30 7.97 -27.88
N THR A 224 14.09 9.14 -27.27
CA THR A 224 15.07 10.23 -27.31
C THR A 224 16.39 9.82 -26.67
N VAL A 225 16.34 9.13 -25.52
CA VAL A 225 17.53 8.57 -24.88
C VAL A 225 18.19 7.57 -25.82
N ALA A 226 17.45 6.54 -26.27
CA ALA A 226 17.99 5.48 -27.11
C ALA A 226 18.69 5.97 -28.38
N PHE A 227 18.10 6.94 -29.09
CA PHE A 227 18.64 7.40 -30.37
C PHE A 227 19.64 8.55 -30.28
N ARG A 228 19.46 9.50 -29.34
CA ARG A 228 20.27 10.73 -29.32
C ARG A 228 21.56 10.60 -28.52
N TYR A 229 21.61 9.69 -27.54
CA TYR A 229 22.71 9.63 -26.59
C TYR A 229 23.47 8.30 -26.61
N TYR A 230 23.21 7.42 -27.59
CA TYR A 230 23.72 6.03 -27.70
C TYR A 230 25.20 5.84 -27.32
N ASN A 231 26.08 6.79 -27.64
CA ASN A 231 27.55 6.67 -27.48
C ASN A 231 28.16 7.37 -26.25
N HIS A 232 27.39 8.01 -25.35
CA HIS A 232 27.96 8.92 -24.32
C HIS A 232 27.56 8.58 -22.88
N TYR A 233 27.40 7.31 -22.53
CA TYR A 233 26.93 6.95 -21.18
C TYR A 233 28.00 6.35 -20.29
N VAL A 234 28.29 7.02 -19.18
CA VAL A 234 28.91 6.40 -18.01
C VAL A 234 27.78 5.84 -17.13
N VAL A 235 27.27 4.65 -17.49
CA VAL A 235 26.15 4.00 -16.77
C VAL A 235 26.69 3.18 -15.60
N THR A 236 27.83 2.55 -15.82
CA THR A 236 28.40 1.59 -14.89
C THR A 236 29.68 2.09 -14.25
N VAL A 237 30.03 1.48 -13.11
CA VAL A 237 31.30 1.78 -12.43
C VAL A 237 32.49 1.41 -13.33
N GLY A 238 32.37 0.36 -14.14
CA GLY A 238 33.41 0.01 -15.10
C GLY A 238 33.55 1.05 -16.20
N ASP A 239 32.44 1.62 -16.70
CA ASP A 239 32.50 2.73 -17.67
C ASP A 239 33.28 3.91 -17.08
N ALA A 240 33.04 4.22 -15.79
CA ALA A 240 33.73 5.30 -15.09
C ALA A 240 35.23 5.00 -14.94
N ILE A 241 35.59 3.78 -14.53
CA ILE A 241 37.01 3.38 -14.40
C ILE A 241 37.70 3.41 -15.77
N SER A 242 37.07 2.84 -16.80
CA SER A 242 37.62 2.84 -18.17
C SER A 242 37.89 4.27 -18.64
N TYR A 243 36.91 5.16 -18.46
CA TYR A 243 37.04 6.57 -18.85
C TYR A 243 38.17 7.28 -18.09
N PHE A 244 38.23 7.15 -16.76
CA PHE A 244 39.27 7.81 -15.97
C PHE A 244 40.67 7.19 -16.12
N LEU A 245 40.77 5.93 -16.58
CA LEU A 245 42.06 5.33 -16.95
C LEU A 245 42.58 5.88 -18.28
N ASP A 246 41.70 6.10 -19.26
CA ASP A 246 42.06 6.71 -20.55
C ASP A 246 42.30 8.22 -20.42
N GLU A 247 41.51 8.91 -19.60
CA GLU A 247 41.59 10.36 -19.34
C GLU A 247 41.69 10.67 -17.82
N PRO A 248 42.88 10.51 -17.21
CA PRO A 248 43.09 10.82 -15.80
C PRO A 248 42.90 12.31 -15.48
N GLU A 249 42.12 12.62 -14.45
CA GLU A 249 41.69 13.98 -14.16
C GLU A 249 42.67 14.72 -13.24
N ALA A 250 43.11 15.92 -13.62
CA ALA A 250 44.13 16.67 -12.87
C ALA A 250 43.70 17.02 -11.43
N GLU A 251 42.42 17.30 -11.18
CA GLU A 251 41.89 17.70 -9.86
C GLU A 251 41.99 16.56 -8.83
N THR A 252 41.98 15.29 -9.27
CA THR A 252 42.02 14.12 -8.38
C THR A 252 43.43 13.53 -8.22
N LYS A 253 44.45 14.11 -8.89
CA LYS A 253 45.83 13.65 -8.82
C LYS A 253 46.40 13.82 -7.40
N GLY A 254 47.13 12.80 -6.92
CA GLY A 254 47.72 12.81 -5.57
C GLY A 254 46.72 12.45 -4.47
N ARG A 255 45.55 11.91 -4.82
CA ARG A 255 44.44 11.62 -3.90
C ARG A 255 44.02 10.14 -3.91
N CYS A 256 44.92 9.21 -4.27
CA CYS A 256 44.61 7.80 -4.54
C CYS A 256 43.86 7.00 -3.44
N ILE A 257 43.87 7.47 -2.20
CA ILE A 257 43.17 6.83 -1.07
C ILE A 257 42.06 7.69 -0.47
N HIS A 258 41.65 8.77 -1.13
CA HIS A 258 40.55 9.61 -0.66
C HIS A 258 39.22 8.88 -0.80
N GLU A 259 38.40 8.98 0.24
CA GLU A 259 37.05 8.44 0.24
C GLU A 259 36.06 9.47 -0.28
N ARG A 260 34.84 9.00 -0.61
CA ARG A 260 33.72 9.90 -0.94
C ARG A 260 33.50 10.98 0.12
N ARG A 261 33.71 10.66 1.40
CA ARG A 261 33.52 11.60 2.51
C ARG A 261 34.52 12.75 2.45
N ASP A 262 35.75 12.48 2.04
CA ASP A 262 36.82 13.48 1.98
C ASP A 262 36.51 14.54 0.92
N PHE A 263 36.19 14.10 -0.31
CA PHE A 263 35.78 15.01 -1.39
C PHE A 263 34.56 15.84 -1.01
N ARG A 264 33.56 15.22 -0.37
CA ARG A 264 32.35 15.92 0.04
C ARG A 264 32.65 17.02 1.07
N LEU A 265 33.45 16.70 2.09
CA LEU A 265 33.85 17.71 3.08
C LEU A 265 34.65 18.80 2.38
N GLU A 266 35.70 18.47 1.63
CA GLU A 266 36.52 19.50 0.97
C GLU A 266 35.70 20.45 0.09
N TRP A 267 34.75 19.96 -0.69
CA TRP A 267 33.89 20.82 -1.50
C TRP A 267 32.93 21.68 -0.68
N GLU A 268 32.31 21.12 0.37
CA GLU A 268 31.48 21.88 1.33
C GLU A 268 32.31 23.00 2.01
N TRP A 269 33.61 22.76 2.27
CA TRP A 269 34.52 23.74 2.88
C TRP A 269 35.06 24.76 1.86
N LYS A 270 35.38 24.35 0.62
CA LYS A 270 35.82 25.24 -0.48
C LYS A 270 34.73 26.27 -0.81
N GLU A 271 33.46 25.87 -0.77
CA GLU A 271 32.30 26.74 -0.98
C GLU A 271 32.20 27.85 0.08
N ILE A 272 32.75 27.64 1.28
CA ILE A 272 32.70 28.58 2.41
C ILE A 272 33.96 29.48 2.48
N GLN A 273 35.14 29.03 2.06
CA GLN A 273 36.41 29.73 2.37
C GLN A 273 37.39 30.06 1.23
N LEU A 274 37.09 29.88 -0.06
CA LEU A 274 37.96 30.35 -1.18
C LEU A 274 39.45 29.91 -1.10
N SER A 275 39.78 28.89 -0.29
CA SER A 275 41.14 28.42 -0.05
C SER A 275 41.28 26.96 -0.48
N GLN A 276 42.28 26.67 -1.31
CA GLN A 276 42.61 25.30 -1.72
C GLN A 276 43.38 24.61 -0.59
N SER A 277 42.85 23.50 -0.07
CA SER A 277 43.62 22.62 0.81
C SER A 277 44.73 21.95 0.00
N PRO A 278 46.00 22.00 0.41
CA PRO A 278 47.08 21.35 -0.31
C PRO A 278 46.88 19.83 -0.35
N ASN A 279 47.02 19.22 -1.54
CA ASN A 279 46.99 17.77 -1.75
C ASN A 279 48.16 17.12 -0.99
N LYS A 280 47.93 16.72 0.26
CA LYS A 280 48.92 16.06 1.10
C LYS A 280 48.78 14.53 0.98
N PRO A 281 49.90 13.79 0.84
CA PRO A 281 49.90 12.34 0.95
C PRO A 281 49.24 11.88 2.24
N ARG A 282 48.47 10.79 2.19
CA ARG A 282 47.75 10.25 3.36
C ARG A 282 48.31 8.89 3.75
N LYS A 283 48.24 8.57 5.04
CA LYS A 283 48.60 7.23 5.55
C LYS A 283 47.51 6.24 5.19
N TYR A 284 47.87 5.12 4.60
CA TYR A 284 46.92 4.04 4.32
C TYR A 284 46.57 3.31 5.62
N ASN A 285 45.30 3.38 6.03
CA ASN A 285 44.77 2.67 7.20
C ASN A 285 43.58 1.80 6.76
N PRO A 286 43.76 0.47 6.59
CA PRO A 286 42.70 -0.37 6.08
C PRO A 286 41.57 -0.55 7.09
N GLU A 287 40.38 -0.09 6.73
CA GLU A 287 39.18 -0.31 7.55
C GLU A 287 38.44 -1.61 7.18
N LYS A 288 37.89 -2.28 8.20
CA LYS A 288 37.02 -3.46 8.04
C LYS A 288 35.57 -3.01 7.85
N LEU A 289 35.25 -2.56 6.63
CA LEU A 289 33.94 -2.02 6.30
C LEU A 289 32.87 -3.10 6.05
N ARG A 290 31.61 -2.78 6.38
CA ARG A 290 30.42 -3.58 6.08
C ARG A 290 29.57 -2.90 5.00
N TRP A 291 28.64 -3.64 4.40
CA TRP A 291 27.86 -3.15 3.25
C TRP A 291 27.08 -1.88 3.55
N TYR A 292 26.55 -1.74 4.76
CA TYR A 292 25.83 -0.52 5.15
C TYR A 292 26.68 0.76 5.01
N ASN A 293 28.02 0.68 5.16
CA ASN A 293 28.91 1.83 5.03
C ASN A 293 28.89 2.44 3.62
N ALA A 294 28.48 1.69 2.58
CA ALA A 294 28.42 2.21 1.21
C ALA A 294 27.42 3.36 1.03
N ALA A 295 26.36 3.39 1.84
CA ALA A 295 25.36 4.46 1.82
C ALA A 295 25.48 5.38 3.04
N ASN A 296 25.04 6.64 2.88
CA ASN A 296 25.01 7.61 3.97
C ASN A 296 23.96 7.20 5.02
N GLY A 297 24.27 7.36 6.31
CA GLY A 297 23.35 7.11 7.42
C GLY A 297 22.00 7.84 7.26
N LYS A 298 21.99 9.08 6.75
CA LYS A 298 20.72 9.80 6.45
C LYS A 298 19.81 9.03 5.49
N ARG A 299 20.38 8.37 4.48
CA ARG A 299 19.60 7.58 3.51
C ARG A 299 19.05 6.30 4.13
N TRP A 300 19.86 5.62 4.96
CA TRP A 300 19.39 4.46 5.72
C TRP A 300 18.22 4.83 6.63
N ILE A 301 18.37 5.91 7.40
CA ILE A 301 17.33 6.39 8.32
C ILE A 301 16.05 6.72 7.55
N ILE A 302 16.12 7.55 6.51
CA ILE A 302 14.93 7.94 5.73
C ILE A 302 14.26 6.71 5.13
N SER A 303 15.01 5.84 4.44
CA SER A 303 14.44 4.64 3.83
C SER A 303 13.77 3.72 4.86
N TYR A 304 14.45 3.41 5.97
CA TYR A 304 13.92 2.48 6.96
C TYR A 304 12.81 3.08 7.82
N LEU A 305 12.83 4.40 8.09
CA LEU A 305 11.69 5.07 8.71
C LEU A 305 10.47 5.06 7.80
N SER A 306 10.64 5.23 6.48
CA SER A 306 9.52 5.10 5.53
C SER A 306 8.97 3.67 5.50
N TYR A 307 9.82 2.64 5.45
CA TYR A 307 9.38 1.24 5.54
C TYR A 307 8.65 0.97 6.87
N TRP A 308 9.23 1.41 7.99
CA TRP A 308 8.64 1.20 9.32
C TRP A 308 7.29 1.91 9.46
N GLY A 309 7.18 3.16 9.00
CA GLY A 309 5.93 3.90 8.99
C GLY A 309 4.85 3.23 8.13
N SER A 310 5.22 2.71 6.95
CA SER A 310 4.29 1.95 6.10
C SER A 310 3.83 0.65 6.78
N LEU A 311 4.71 -0.05 7.50
CA LEU A 311 4.34 -1.27 8.24
C LEU A 311 3.43 -0.98 9.42
N VAL A 312 3.70 0.08 10.20
CA VAL A 312 2.82 0.51 11.29
C VAL A 312 1.42 0.84 10.77
N PHE A 313 1.35 1.59 9.67
CA PHE A 313 0.08 1.88 9.01
C PHE A 313 -0.63 0.59 8.56
N ALA A 314 0.09 -0.35 7.96
CA ALA A 314 -0.47 -1.64 7.55
C ALA A 314 -1.00 -2.45 8.73
N ILE A 315 -0.29 -2.48 9.88
CA ILE A 315 -0.73 -3.19 11.08
C ILE A 315 -2.02 -2.58 11.63
N ILE A 316 -2.13 -1.25 11.68
CA ILE A 316 -3.36 -0.57 12.08
C ILE A 316 -4.49 -0.88 11.09
N ALA A 317 -4.19 -0.91 9.80
CA ALA A 317 -5.16 -1.27 8.77
C ALA A 317 -5.65 -2.72 8.92
N ILE A 318 -4.78 -3.67 9.30
CA ILE A 318 -5.16 -5.06 9.58
C ILE A 318 -6.17 -5.10 10.72
N ASP A 319 -5.85 -4.47 11.87
CA ASP A 319 -6.74 -4.41 13.03
C ASP A 319 -8.13 -3.88 12.66
N LYS A 320 -8.19 -2.77 11.93
CA LYS A 320 -9.46 -2.20 11.46
C LYS A 320 -10.17 -3.07 10.44
N SER A 321 -9.44 -3.73 9.55
CA SER A 321 -10.03 -4.57 8.49
C SER A 321 -10.61 -5.89 9.01
N LEU A 322 -10.14 -6.37 10.17
CA LEU A 322 -10.65 -7.59 10.79
C LEU A 322 -11.91 -7.35 11.63
N ALA A 323 -12.28 -6.09 11.89
CA ALA A 323 -13.52 -5.77 12.59
C ALA A 323 -14.74 -6.25 11.78
N GLY A 324 -15.55 -7.14 12.38
CA GLY A 324 -16.73 -7.72 11.72
C GLY A 324 -16.43 -8.87 10.76
N MET A 325 -15.18 -9.33 10.67
CA MET A 325 -14.78 -10.50 9.89
C MET A 325 -14.82 -11.80 10.72
N PRO A 326 -14.97 -12.98 10.08
CA PRO A 326 -14.89 -14.25 10.79
C PRO A 326 -13.57 -14.41 11.55
N SER A 327 -13.65 -14.89 12.79
CA SER A 327 -12.47 -15.15 13.63
C SER A 327 -11.70 -16.42 13.23
N ASN A 328 -12.37 -17.36 12.58
CA ASN A 328 -11.76 -18.60 12.09
C ASN A 328 -10.93 -18.33 10.82
N ILE A 329 -9.69 -18.83 10.79
CA ILE A 329 -8.77 -18.66 9.66
C ILE A 329 -9.35 -19.24 8.35
N LYS A 330 -10.05 -20.37 8.43
CA LYS A 330 -10.66 -21.02 7.25
C LYS A 330 -11.76 -20.14 6.64
N ASP A 331 -12.58 -19.53 7.49
CA ASP A 331 -13.69 -18.68 7.07
C ASP A 331 -13.16 -17.32 6.59
N LEU A 332 -12.11 -16.80 7.23
CA LEU A 332 -11.38 -15.62 6.76
C LEU A 332 -10.71 -15.86 5.40
N TRP A 333 -10.18 -17.06 5.14
CA TRP A 333 -9.66 -17.40 3.81
C TRP A 333 -10.78 -17.48 2.78
N ALA A 334 -11.94 -18.01 3.18
CA ALA A 334 -13.11 -18.13 2.31
C ALA A 334 -13.68 -16.76 1.87
N THR A 335 -13.39 -15.66 2.58
CA THR A 335 -13.74 -14.31 2.10
C THR A 335 -13.05 -13.96 0.78
N GLY A 336 -11.90 -14.59 0.48
CA GLY A 336 -11.17 -14.43 -0.76
C GLY A 336 -10.30 -13.17 -0.86
N PHE A 337 -9.44 -13.16 -1.88
CA PHE A 337 -8.60 -12.01 -2.24
C PHE A 337 -9.39 -11.04 -3.12
N GLY A 338 -9.49 -9.77 -2.71
CA GLY A 338 -10.09 -8.70 -3.52
C GLY A 338 -11.58 -8.90 -3.86
N GLN A 339 -12.27 -9.84 -3.20
CA GLN A 339 -13.70 -10.06 -3.38
C GLN A 339 -14.49 -8.94 -2.73
N LEU A 340 -15.61 -8.56 -3.33
CA LEU A 340 -16.50 -7.52 -2.80
C LEU A 340 -17.57 -8.14 -1.91
N GLN A 341 -17.62 -7.67 -0.67
CA GLN A 341 -18.70 -7.97 0.27
C GLN A 341 -19.20 -6.64 0.82
N GLY A 342 -20.50 -6.47 1.08
CA GLY A 342 -21.02 -5.16 1.51
C GLY A 342 -20.39 -4.63 2.82
N ASN A 343 -19.74 -5.49 3.61
CA ASN A 343 -19.05 -5.11 4.85
C ASN A 343 -17.56 -4.76 4.67
N ASN A 344 -16.98 -5.05 3.51
CA ASN A 344 -15.56 -4.79 3.25
C ASN A 344 -15.32 -3.47 2.51
N LEU A 345 -16.24 -2.53 2.68
CA LEU A 345 -16.20 -1.19 2.09
C LEU A 345 -15.94 -0.17 3.19
N LEU A 346 -15.15 0.85 2.91
CA LEU A 346 -14.97 1.96 3.83
C LEU A 346 -16.30 2.70 4.02
N HIS A 347 -16.64 3.01 5.27
CA HIS A 347 -17.85 3.78 5.59
C HIS A 347 -17.79 5.25 5.12
N THR A 348 -16.59 5.74 4.78
CA THR A 348 -16.39 7.11 4.34
C THR A 348 -16.78 7.28 2.87
N ARG A 349 -17.74 8.16 2.60
CA ARG A 349 -18.07 8.58 1.23
C ARG A 349 -16.96 9.48 0.69
N THR A 350 -16.55 9.23 -0.54
CA THR A 350 -15.59 10.07 -1.27
C THR A 350 -16.20 10.59 -2.56
N SER A 351 -15.58 11.61 -3.16
CA SER A 351 -15.78 11.83 -4.60
C SER A 351 -15.15 10.67 -5.39
N ILE A 352 -15.57 10.45 -6.64
CA ILE A 352 -14.97 9.42 -7.50
C ILE A 352 -13.45 9.59 -7.58
N MET A 353 -12.97 10.82 -7.80
CA MET A 353 -11.54 11.10 -7.84
C MET A 353 -10.86 10.89 -6.48
N GLY A 354 -11.52 11.28 -5.38
CA GLY A 354 -11.00 11.05 -4.03
C GLY A 354 -10.82 9.56 -3.71
N GLY A 355 -11.79 8.73 -4.09
CA GLY A 355 -11.73 7.28 -3.92
C GLY A 355 -10.63 6.64 -4.77
N VAL A 356 -10.48 7.07 -6.03
CA VAL A 356 -9.39 6.65 -6.91
C VAL A 356 -8.03 6.98 -6.30
N LEU A 357 -7.82 8.21 -5.83
CA LEU A 357 -6.55 8.61 -5.21
C LEU A 357 -6.28 7.83 -3.92
N LEU A 358 -7.29 7.60 -3.10
CA LEU A 358 -7.18 6.84 -1.85
C LEU A 358 -6.81 5.38 -2.11
N ALA A 359 -7.53 4.70 -3.01
CA ALA A 359 -7.28 3.32 -3.39
C ALA A 359 -5.85 3.09 -3.92
N ASN A 360 -5.29 4.12 -4.58
CA ASN A 360 -3.98 4.04 -5.20
C ASN A 360 -2.85 4.67 -4.38
N ALA A 361 -3.13 5.32 -3.24
CA ALA A 361 -2.09 5.88 -2.38
C ALA A 361 -1.03 4.84 -1.95
N PRO A 362 -1.39 3.58 -1.59
CA PRO A 362 -0.39 2.55 -1.28
C PRO A 362 0.55 2.25 -2.45
N GLN A 363 0.07 2.33 -3.70
CA GLN A 363 0.87 2.08 -4.89
C GLN A 363 2.01 3.09 -5.02
N VAL A 364 1.74 4.37 -4.74
CA VAL A 364 2.75 5.44 -4.81
C VAL A 364 3.80 5.26 -3.72
N ILE A 365 3.37 4.88 -2.51
CA ILE A 365 4.27 4.58 -1.39
C ILE A 365 5.19 3.40 -1.76
N LEU A 366 4.63 2.31 -2.28
CA LEU A 366 5.41 1.14 -2.72
C LEU A 366 6.44 1.49 -3.79
N SER A 367 6.10 2.33 -4.76
CA SER A 367 7.05 2.81 -5.78
C SER A 367 8.21 3.58 -5.17
N TYR A 368 7.93 4.48 -4.21
CA TYR A 368 8.98 5.20 -3.49
C TYR A 368 9.88 4.24 -2.70
N LEU A 369 9.28 3.31 -1.96
CA LEU A 369 10.00 2.31 -1.18
C LEU A 369 10.94 1.48 -2.07
N TYR A 370 10.45 1.03 -3.23
CA TYR A 370 11.25 0.33 -4.24
C TYR A 370 12.45 1.17 -4.71
N VAL A 371 12.23 2.43 -5.12
CA VAL A 371 13.33 3.31 -5.58
C VAL A 371 14.36 3.52 -4.47
N SER A 372 13.90 3.71 -3.23
CA SER A 372 14.76 3.94 -2.07
C SER A 372 15.62 2.70 -1.76
N PHE A 373 15.02 1.50 -1.77
CA PHE A 373 15.71 0.25 -1.52
C PHE A 373 16.68 -0.10 -2.64
N ASN A 374 16.24 0.06 -3.90
CA ASN A 374 17.09 -0.13 -5.07
C ASN A 374 18.34 0.78 -5.02
N ALA A 375 18.17 2.05 -4.61
CA ALA A 375 19.28 2.98 -4.45
C ALA A 375 20.28 2.55 -3.36
N LEU A 376 19.79 2.03 -2.22
CA LEU A 376 20.66 1.47 -1.17
C LEU A 376 21.41 0.24 -1.67
N LEU A 377 20.68 -0.71 -2.26
CA LEU A 377 21.23 -1.97 -2.74
C LEU A 377 22.27 -1.77 -3.84
N THR A 378 21.98 -0.88 -4.80
CA THR A 378 22.91 -0.51 -5.87
C THR A 378 24.22 0.01 -5.30
N ARG A 379 24.19 0.89 -4.29
CA ARG A 379 25.40 1.42 -3.64
C ARG A 379 26.22 0.34 -2.95
N MET A 380 25.56 -0.57 -2.24
CA MET A 380 26.23 -1.69 -1.57
C MET A 380 26.95 -2.58 -2.59
N LEU A 381 26.30 -2.89 -3.71
CA LEU A 381 26.89 -3.76 -4.73
C LEU A 381 27.96 -3.07 -5.58
N VAL A 382 27.82 -1.78 -5.87
CA VAL A 382 28.87 -0.95 -6.49
C VAL A 382 30.15 -0.99 -5.65
N GLN A 383 30.05 -0.73 -4.35
CA GLN A 383 31.23 -0.77 -3.48
C GLN A 383 31.82 -2.18 -3.38
N ARG A 384 30.96 -3.22 -3.38
CA ARG A 384 31.42 -4.61 -3.39
C ARG A 384 32.22 -4.93 -4.66
N GLU A 385 31.73 -4.49 -5.82
CA GLU A 385 32.38 -4.68 -7.11
C GLU A 385 33.75 -4.01 -7.13
N LEU A 386 33.84 -2.75 -6.68
CA LEU A 386 35.12 -2.04 -6.51
C LEU A 386 36.06 -2.81 -5.58
N ALA A 387 35.60 -3.18 -4.39
CA ALA A 387 36.43 -3.88 -3.41
C ALA A 387 36.99 -5.23 -3.90
N CYS A 388 36.33 -5.86 -4.89
CA CYS A 388 36.80 -7.10 -5.49
C CYS A 388 38.05 -6.93 -6.37
N TYR A 389 38.34 -5.73 -6.88
CA TYR A 389 39.54 -5.42 -7.66
C TYR A 389 40.80 -5.30 -6.79
N LYS A 390 40.68 -5.20 -5.47
CA LYS A 390 41.84 -5.29 -4.58
C LYS A 390 42.41 -6.72 -4.53
N GLN A 391 41.54 -7.73 -4.60
CA GLN A 391 41.91 -9.13 -4.32
C GLN A 391 42.44 -9.88 -5.54
N SER A 392 42.10 -9.42 -6.75
CA SER A 392 42.38 -10.17 -7.97
C SER A 392 42.32 -9.24 -9.18
N ILE A 393 43.24 -9.45 -10.13
CA ILE A 393 43.17 -8.89 -11.47
C ILE A 393 41.85 -9.31 -12.14
N LYS A 394 41.06 -8.34 -12.62
CA LYS A 394 39.76 -8.58 -13.26
C LYS A 394 39.55 -7.62 -14.43
N PRO A 395 38.90 -8.06 -15.52
CA PRO A 395 38.46 -7.14 -16.57
C PRO A 395 37.36 -6.20 -16.06
N LEU A 396 37.28 -5.00 -16.64
CA LEU A 396 36.23 -4.03 -16.35
C LEU A 396 34.90 -4.50 -16.94
N ARG A 397 33.82 -4.28 -16.19
CA ARG A 397 32.45 -4.55 -16.63
C ARG A 397 31.82 -3.26 -17.13
N VAL A 398 31.68 -3.12 -18.45
CA VAL A 398 31.32 -1.87 -19.14
C VAL A 398 30.10 -2.06 -20.05
N THR A 399 29.47 -0.95 -20.44
CA THR A 399 28.30 -0.94 -21.32
C THR A 399 28.68 -1.29 -22.76
N PHE A 400 29.81 -0.75 -23.25
CA PHE A 400 30.34 -1.00 -24.60
C PHE A 400 31.77 -1.55 -24.50
N PRO A 401 31.96 -2.88 -24.51
CA PRO A 401 33.27 -3.47 -24.28
C PRO A 401 34.22 -3.26 -25.46
N THR A 402 35.47 -2.94 -25.14
CA THR A 402 36.62 -2.98 -26.05
C THR A 402 37.73 -3.85 -25.44
N GLY A 403 38.59 -4.44 -26.28
CA GLY A 403 39.68 -5.30 -25.82
C GLY A 403 39.20 -6.50 -25.01
N GLN A 404 39.71 -6.64 -23.77
CA GLN A 404 39.40 -7.76 -22.85
C GLN A 404 38.30 -7.41 -21.82
N GLN A 405 37.66 -6.25 -21.96
CA GLN A 405 36.54 -5.86 -21.08
C GLN A 405 35.35 -6.81 -21.23
N ARG A 406 34.52 -6.87 -20.19
CA ARG A 406 33.28 -7.66 -20.20
C ARG A 406 32.10 -6.73 -20.43
N SER A 407 31.25 -7.09 -21.39
CA SER A 407 29.95 -6.43 -21.53
C SER A 407 29.11 -6.62 -20.27
N THR A 408 28.38 -5.59 -19.90
CA THR A 408 27.18 -5.71 -19.09
C THR A 408 26.03 -4.99 -19.75
N PHE A 409 24.83 -5.48 -19.48
CA PHE A 409 23.62 -4.74 -19.81
C PHE A 409 23.58 -3.40 -19.06
N TRP A 410 22.77 -2.50 -19.60
CA TRP A 410 22.44 -1.13 -19.17
C TRP A 410 22.05 -0.92 -17.69
N LEU A 411 22.12 -1.96 -16.85
CA LEU A 411 21.77 -1.95 -15.43
C LEU A 411 23.02 -2.16 -14.56
N GLN A 412 23.29 -1.21 -13.68
CA GLN A 412 24.36 -1.31 -12.69
C GLN A 412 24.19 -2.52 -11.74
N LEU A 413 22.93 -2.89 -11.45
CA LEU A 413 22.58 -3.95 -10.52
C LEU A 413 22.63 -5.35 -11.18
N PRO A 414 23.40 -6.32 -10.66
CA PRO A 414 23.44 -7.67 -11.20
C PRO A 414 22.07 -8.38 -11.15
N TYR A 415 21.75 -9.19 -12.17
CA TYR A 415 20.43 -9.86 -12.29
C TYR A 415 20.03 -10.73 -11.11
N ARG A 416 20.99 -11.38 -10.43
CA ARG A 416 20.74 -12.14 -9.19
C ARG A 416 20.10 -11.33 -8.06
N TYR A 417 20.17 -10.01 -8.13
CA TYR A 417 19.50 -9.08 -7.21
C TYR A 417 18.39 -8.30 -7.89
N ALA A 418 18.58 -7.87 -9.14
CA ALA A 418 17.58 -7.11 -9.88
C ALA A 418 16.30 -7.91 -10.16
N ILE A 419 16.42 -9.19 -10.55
CA ILE A 419 15.26 -10.02 -10.87
C ILE A 419 14.39 -10.28 -9.62
N PRO A 420 14.93 -10.80 -8.50
CA PRO A 420 14.12 -10.97 -7.29
C PRO A 420 13.51 -9.67 -6.78
N LEU A 421 14.25 -8.55 -6.86
CA LEU A 421 13.75 -7.24 -6.44
C LEU A 421 12.56 -6.78 -7.29
N ASN A 422 12.63 -6.95 -8.62
CA ASN A 422 11.53 -6.59 -9.52
C ASN A 422 10.33 -7.51 -9.34
N ILE A 423 10.53 -8.84 -9.24
CA ILE A 423 9.45 -9.80 -8.98
C ILE A 423 8.72 -9.45 -7.68
N THR A 424 9.47 -9.18 -6.61
CA THR A 424 8.89 -8.83 -5.32
C THR A 424 8.15 -7.48 -5.38
N SER A 425 8.68 -6.50 -6.13
CA SER A 425 8.00 -5.22 -6.37
C SER A 425 6.67 -5.42 -7.08
N VAL A 426 6.65 -6.19 -8.18
CA VAL A 426 5.43 -6.52 -8.93
C VAL A 426 4.42 -7.23 -8.03
N LEU A 427 4.88 -8.21 -7.24
CA LEU A 427 4.03 -8.92 -6.29
C LEU A 427 3.40 -7.97 -5.26
N LEU A 428 4.18 -7.05 -4.67
CA LEU A 428 3.66 -6.07 -3.72
C LEU A 428 2.64 -5.12 -4.35
N HIS A 429 2.89 -4.62 -5.57
CA HIS A 429 1.95 -3.76 -6.27
C HIS A 429 0.64 -4.48 -6.59
N TRP A 430 0.72 -5.75 -6.99
CA TRP A 430 -0.46 -6.59 -7.21
C TRP A 430 -1.22 -6.87 -5.90
N LEU A 431 -0.54 -7.28 -4.82
CA LEU A 431 -1.19 -7.51 -3.52
C LEU A 431 -1.83 -6.24 -2.97
N ALA A 432 -1.19 -5.08 -3.14
CA ALA A 432 -1.74 -3.81 -2.73
C ALA A 432 -2.98 -3.41 -3.54
N SER A 433 -3.09 -3.80 -4.82
CA SER A 433 -4.31 -3.56 -5.60
C SER A 433 -5.47 -4.44 -5.17
N GLN A 434 -5.18 -5.58 -4.54
CA GLN A 434 -6.20 -6.43 -3.91
C GLN A 434 -6.51 -6.01 -2.47
N SER A 435 -5.62 -5.26 -1.82
CA SER A 435 -5.75 -4.79 -0.44
C SER A 435 -6.72 -3.62 -0.30
N LEU A 436 -6.67 -2.67 -1.24
CA LEU A 436 -7.52 -1.49 -1.27
C LEU A 436 -7.82 -1.13 -2.72
N PHE A 437 -9.10 -1.04 -3.07
CA PHE A 437 -9.52 -0.85 -4.46
C PHE A 437 -10.79 0.02 -4.55
N MET A 438 -10.95 0.69 -5.68
CA MET A 438 -12.05 1.63 -5.91
C MET A 438 -13.37 0.89 -6.15
N VAL A 439 -14.47 1.39 -5.57
CA VAL A 439 -15.82 0.86 -5.75
C VAL A 439 -16.84 1.99 -5.86
N SER A 440 -17.78 1.87 -6.79
CA SER A 440 -18.99 2.70 -6.81
C SER A 440 -20.21 1.86 -6.41
N VAL A 441 -21.14 2.46 -5.67
CA VAL A 441 -22.38 1.84 -5.22
C VAL A 441 -23.55 2.59 -5.82
N THR A 442 -24.34 1.92 -6.66
CA THR A 442 -25.59 2.45 -7.19
C THR A 442 -26.73 2.05 -6.27
N ILE A 443 -27.49 3.03 -5.79
CA ILE A 443 -28.64 2.80 -4.93
C ILE A 443 -29.86 2.49 -5.79
N ILE A 444 -30.58 1.44 -5.45
CA ILE A 444 -31.87 1.09 -6.03
C ILE A 444 -32.95 1.52 -5.04
N SER A 445 -33.79 2.46 -5.44
CA SER A 445 -34.90 2.93 -4.61
C SER A 445 -35.95 1.82 -4.41
N ARG A 446 -36.89 2.07 -3.50
CA ARG A 446 -38.04 1.18 -3.21
C ARG A 446 -38.89 0.84 -4.44
N ASP A 447 -38.96 1.75 -5.41
CA ASP A 447 -39.63 1.53 -6.70
C ASP A 447 -38.84 0.63 -7.66
N ARG A 448 -37.75 0.02 -7.17
CA ARG A 448 -36.80 -0.82 -7.92
C ARG A 448 -36.18 -0.10 -9.12
N LYS A 449 -35.93 1.21 -8.97
CA LYS A 449 -35.27 2.06 -9.96
C LYS A 449 -33.93 2.58 -9.45
N PRO A 450 -32.89 2.66 -10.29
CA PRO A 450 -31.61 3.21 -9.89
C PRO A 450 -31.72 4.72 -9.63
N ASP A 451 -31.25 5.15 -8.47
CA ASP A 451 -31.15 6.55 -8.08
C ASP A 451 -29.70 7.03 -8.21
N TYR A 452 -29.38 7.57 -9.38
CA TYR A 452 -28.04 8.08 -9.69
C TYR A 452 -27.65 9.33 -8.89
N LYS A 453 -28.62 10.04 -8.26
CA LYS A 453 -28.30 11.22 -7.45
C LYS A 453 -27.69 10.85 -6.10
N ARG A 454 -28.01 9.65 -5.61
CA ARG A 454 -27.48 9.10 -4.36
C ARG A 454 -26.35 8.08 -4.59
N GLU A 455 -25.72 8.07 -5.76
CA GLU A 455 -24.57 7.18 -6.04
C GLU A 455 -23.42 7.46 -5.06
N ILE A 456 -22.89 6.40 -4.43
CA ILE A 456 -21.82 6.50 -3.43
C ILE A 456 -20.51 6.03 -4.06
N SER A 457 -19.44 6.77 -3.86
CA SER A 457 -18.08 6.33 -4.17
C SER A 457 -17.33 6.04 -2.88
N THR A 458 -16.67 4.90 -2.81
CA THR A 458 -15.85 4.48 -1.65
C THR A 458 -14.73 3.51 -2.10
N CYS A 459 -13.96 2.97 -1.16
CA CYS A 459 -12.97 1.93 -1.42
C CYS A 459 -13.39 0.61 -0.75
N GLY A 460 -13.26 -0.49 -1.47
CA GLY A 460 -13.26 -1.83 -0.91
C GLY A 460 -11.87 -2.18 -0.37
N TYR A 461 -11.82 -3.05 0.64
CA TYR A 461 -10.58 -3.57 1.21
C TYR A 461 -10.63 -5.08 1.40
N SER A 462 -9.45 -5.72 1.42
CA SER A 462 -9.33 -7.16 1.69
C SER A 462 -8.34 -7.40 2.83
N PRO A 463 -8.80 -7.87 4.01
CA PRO A 463 -7.92 -8.15 5.16
C PRO A 463 -6.80 -9.13 4.82
N VAL A 464 -7.14 -10.19 4.08
CA VAL A 464 -6.18 -11.23 3.66
C VAL A 464 -5.09 -10.61 2.78
N ALA A 465 -5.45 -9.79 1.79
CA ALA A 465 -4.44 -9.15 0.94
C ALA A 465 -3.56 -8.16 1.71
N ILE A 466 -4.10 -7.43 2.70
CA ILE A 466 -3.32 -6.52 3.55
C ILE A 466 -2.31 -7.32 4.38
N ILE A 467 -2.72 -8.44 4.97
CA ILE A 467 -1.82 -9.34 5.74
C ILE A 467 -0.66 -9.82 4.85
N PHE A 468 -0.96 -10.36 3.66
CA PHE A 468 0.08 -10.85 2.74
C PHE A 468 1.02 -9.73 2.27
N THR A 469 0.47 -8.55 1.92
CA THR A 469 1.28 -7.37 1.59
C THR A 469 2.25 -7.02 2.72
N THR A 470 1.76 -7.04 3.97
CA THR A 470 2.55 -6.75 5.17
C THR A 470 3.64 -7.80 5.39
N CYS A 471 3.33 -9.08 5.25
CA CYS A 471 4.31 -10.17 5.38
C CYS A 471 5.46 -10.02 4.36
N VAL A 472 5.13 -9.78 3.08
CA VAL A 472 6.14 -9.58 2.04
C VAL A 472 6.97 -8.32 2.32
N GLY A 473 6.34 -7.23 2.77
CA GLY A 473 7.02 -6.00 3.20
C GLY A 473 8.03 -6.23 4.32
N CYS A 474 7.66 -7.02 5.35
CA CYS A 474 8.55 -7.41 6.44
C CYS A 474 9.77 -8.20 5.94
N ILE A 475 9.56 -9.17 5.03
CA ILE A 475 10.64 -9.98 4.46
C ILE A 475 11.66 -9.08 3.73
N ILE A 476 11.20 -8.11 2.94
CA ILE A 476 12.09 -7.18 2.24
C ILE A 476 12.92 -6.35 3.24
N MET A 477 12.26 -5.80 4.26
CA MET A 477 12.93 -5.00 5.29
C MET A 477 14.02 -5.81 6.01
N ILE A 478 13.71 -7.03 6.44
CA ILE A 478 14.68 -7.92 7.09
C ILE A 478 15.82 -8.29 6.14
N SER A 479 15.51 -8.61 4.87
CA SER A 479 16.52 -8.97 3.87
C SER A 479 17.54 -7.84 3.65
N GLY A 480 17.07 -6.59 3.64
CA GLY A 480 17.93 -5.41 3.51
C GLY A 480 18.92 -5.29 4.67
N ILE A 481 18.46 -5.49 5.90
CA ILE A 481 19.30 -5.46 7.12
C ILE A 481 20.34 -6.58 7.06
N VAL A 482 19.91 -7.81 6.76
CA VAL A 482 20.81 -8.98 6.66
C VAL A 482 21.91 -8.73 5.62
N MET A 483 21.56 -8.15 4.47
CA MET A 483 22.54 -7.77 3.45
C MET A 483 23.47 -6.65 3.92
N ALA A 484 22.96 -5.67 4.66
CA ALA A 484 23.72 -4.53 5.17
C ALA A 484 24.87 -4.94 6.10
N TYR A 485 24.69 -6.04 6.86
CA TYR A 485 25.67 -6.56 7.80
C TYR A 485 26.80 -7.39 7.17
N ARG A 486 26.72 -7.70 5.87
CA ARG A 486 27.80 -8.41 5.16
C ARG A 486 29.07 -7.56 5.13
N LYS A 487 30.23 -8.21 5.21
CA LYS A 487 31.55 -7.54 5.17
C LYS A 487 31.97 -7.30 3.72
N PHE A 488 32.65 -6.18 3.47
CA PHE A 488 33.40 -5.99 2.22
C PHE A 488 34.73 -6.73 2.27
N PRO A 489 35.29 -7.11 1.10
CA PRO A 489 36.72 -7.35 0.97
C PRO A 489 37.48 -6.14 1.50
N GLY A 490 38.21 -6.29 2.62
CA GLY A 490 38.70 -5.14 3.41
C GLY A 490 39.82 -4.33 2.74
N GLY A 491 39.91 -3.06 3.12
CA GLY A 491 41.04 -2.17 2.81
C GLY A 491 41.06 -1.52 1.43
N MET A 492 39.96 -1.53 0.67
CA MET A 492 39.79 -0.53 -0.39
C MET A 492 39.01 0.66 0.20
N PRO A 493 39.38 1.91 -0.12
CA PRO A 493 38.64 3.12 0.30
C PRO A 493 37.16 3.09 -0.09
N LEU A 494 36.33 3.77 0.68
CA LEU A 494 34.89 3.86 0.40
C LEU A 494 34.57 4.89 -0.70
N MET A 495 34.64 4.46 -1.96
CA MET A 495 34.31 5.29 -3.13
C MET A 495 32.81 5.29 -3.46
N SER A 496 32.18 4.11 -3.43
CA SER A 496 30.78 3.88 -3.81
C SER A 496 30.46 4.50 -5.19
N SER A 497 29.46 5.35 -5.30
CA SER A 497 29.04 6.02 -6.55
C SER A 497 29.62 7.44 -6.71
N SER A 498 30.79 7.73 -6.13
CA SER A 498 31.43 9.05 -6.22
C SER A 498 32.40 9.09 -7.38
N SER A 499 32.10 9.87 -8.42
CA SER A 499 32.97 10.03 -9.58
C SER A 499 34.37 10.51 -9.19
N ALA A 500 34.47 11.53 -8.33
CA ALA A 500 35.76 12.04 -7.86
C ALA A 500 36.60 10.99 -7.12
N ALA A 501 35.98 10.16 -6.28
CA ALA A 501 36.70 9.10 -5.57
C ALA A 501 37.15 7.97 -6.51
N ILE A 502 36.35 7.64 -7.53
CA ILE A 502 36.73 6.67 -8.58
C ILE A 502 37.87 7.23 -9.43
N SER A 503 37.75 8.49 -9.90
CA SER A 503 38.77 9.22 -10.66
C SER A 503 40.10 9.28 -9.91
N ALA A 504 40.09 9.56 -8.61
CA ALA A 504 41.29 9.56 -7.77
C ALA A 504 42.01 8.21 -7.72
N ALA A 505 41.29 7.09 -7.89
CA ALA A 505 41.87 5.76 -7.94
C ALA A 505 42.36 5.35 -9.35
N CYS A 506 42.17 6.18 -10.37
CA CYS A 506 42.47 5.90 -11.77
C CYS A 506 43.56 6.85 -12.31
N HIS A 507 44.76 6.74 -11.75
CA HIS A 507 45.96 7.46 -12.23
C HIS A 507 47.03 6.43 -12.61
N PRO A 508 46.88 5.68 -13.71
CA PRO A 508 47.80 4.60 -14.07
C PRO A 508 49.23 5.14 -14.34
N PRO A 509 50.27 4.30 -14.21
CA PRO A 509 51.63 4.69 -14.62
C PRO A 509 51.67 5.12 -16.09
N GLU A 510 52.56 6.05 -16.45
CA GLU A 510 52.65 6.61 -17.83
C GLU A 510 52.88 5.53 -18.91
N ASN A 511 53.45 4.39 -18.54
CA ASN A 511 53.72 3.27 -19.45
C ASN A 511 52.52 2.32 -19.64
N ASP A 512 51.44 2.46 -18.87
CA ASP A 512 50.25 1.59 -18.90
C ASP A 512 49.14 2.19 -19.79
N THR A 513 49.47 2.48 -21.06
CA THR A 513 48.61 3.19 -22.02
C THR A 513 47.42 2.38 -22.53
N GLY A 514 47.23 1.14 -22.05
CA GLY A 514 46.12 0.25 -22.41
C GLY A 514 45.30 -0.26 -21.21
N ALA A 515 45.52 0.30 -20.01
CA ALA A 515 44.92 -0.18 -18.76
C ALA A 515 43.40 -0.33 -18.84
N ALA A 516 42.72 0.62 -19.49
CA ALA A 516 41.26 0.63 -19.62
C ALA A 516 40.73 -0.65 -20.30
N GLN A 517 41.45 -1.17 -21.30
CA GLN A 517 41.01 -2.31 -22.12
C GLN A 517 41.50 -3.67 -21.60
N LEU A 518 42.38 -3.67 -20.61
CA LEU A 518 43.01 -4.86 -20.05
C LEU A 518 42.40 -5.22 -18.68
N PRO A 519 42.63 -6.45 -18.20
CA PRO A 519 42.34 -6.79 -16.81
C PRO A 519 43.17 -5.92 -15.87
N VAL A 520 42.51 -5.29 -14.89
CA VAL A 520 43.16 -4.39 -13.93
C VAL A 520 43.04 -4.90 -12.50
N GLN A 521 43.97 -4.48 -11.66
CA GLN A 521 43.92 -4.66 -10.21
C GLN A 521 44.15 -3.32 -9.52
N TRP A 522 43.53 -3.13 -8.36
CA TRP A 522 43.78 -1.98 -7.50
C TRP A 522 44.85 -2.32 -6.47
N GLY A 523 45.97 -1.60 -6.48
CA GLY A 523 47.09 -1.83 -5.57
C GLY A 523 48.23 -0.83 -5.78
N VAL A 524 49.37 -1.07 -5.11
CA VAL A 524 50.54 -0.19 -5.20
C VAL A 524 51.23 -0.41 -6.55
N ALA A 525 51.19 0.61 -7.42
CA ALA A 525 51.81 0.57 -8.76
C ALA A 525 53.21 1.20 -8.78
N LYS A 526 53.52 2.09 -7.84
CA LYS A 526 54.86 2.66 -7.64
C LYS A 526 55.19 2.70 -6.16
N GLU A 527 56.29 2.07 -5.78
CA GLU A 527 56.80 2.17 -4.42
C GLU A 527 57.52 3.50 -4.21
N GLY A 528 57.20 4.19 -3.11
CA GLY A 528 57.96 5.36 -2.68
C GLY A 528 59.37 4.94 -2.22
N GLN A 529 60.39 5.59 -2.79
CA GLN A 529 61.82 5.43 -2.43
C GLN A 529 62.33 6.70 -1.73
N GLY A 530 63.26 6.58 -0.78
CA GLY A 530 63.90 7.71 -0.08
C GLY A 530 63.14 8.26 1.15
N GLU A 531 63.63 9.35 1.75
CA GLU A 531 63.12 9.95 3.01
C GLU A 531 61.68 10.49 2.91
N ASP A 532 61.21 10.88 1.71
CA ASP A 532 59.82 11.31 1.50
C ASP A 532 58.85 10.13 1.23
N GLY A 533 59.35 8.96 0.81
CA GLY A 533 58.69 7.64 0.89
C GLY A 533 57.26 7.45 0.34
N VAL A 534 56.69 8.40 -0.43
CA VAL A 534 55.28 8.35 -0.88
C VAL A 534 55.11 7.35 -2.01
N GLY A 535 54.28 6.32 -1.80
CA GLY A 535 53.87 5.38 -2.84
C GLY A 535 52.68 5.87 -3.65
N HIS A 536 52.38 5.19 -4.74
CA HIS A 536 51.19 5.45 -5.56
C HIS A 536 50.30 4.21 -5.67
N ILE A 537 49.01 4.38 -5.42
CA ILE A 537 48.00 3.32 -5.54
C ILE A 537 47.05 3.67 -6.66
N THR A 538 46.79 2.75 -7.57
CA THR A 538 45.89 2.99 -8.70
C THR A 538 45.33 1.68 -9.24
N PHE A 539 44.31 1.77 -10.07
CA PHE A 539 43.99 0.73 -11.03
C PHE A 539 45.06 0.70 -12.13
N THR A 540 45.63 -0.48 -12.39
CA THR A 540 46.62 -0.69 -13.45
C THR A 540 46.53 -2.12 -13.98
N SER A 541 46.98 -2.33 -15.23
CA SER A 541 47.13 -3.65 -15.83
C SER A 541 48.42 -4.37 -15.41
N PHE A 542 49.34 -3.65 -14.77
CA PHE A 542 50.60 -4.21 -14.26
C PHE A 542 50.43 -4.93 -12.92
N ASP A 543 51.45 -5.69 -12.55
CA ASP A 543 51.52 -6.34 -11.25
C ASP A 543 51.59 -5.30 -10.13
N VAL A 544 50.68 -5.43 -9.15
CA VAL A 544 50.59 -4.52 -8.00
C VAL A 544 50.90 -5.24 -6.70
N THR A 545 51.55 -4.55 -5.77
CA THR A 545 51.74 -5.05 -4.40
C THR A 545 50.63 -4.56 -3.46
N VAL A 546 50.46 -5.27 -2.34
CA VAL A 546 49.42 -4.93 -1.35
C VAL A 546 49.81 -3.64 -0.62
N PRO A 547 48.90 -2.65 -0.47
CA PRO A 547 49.18 -1.44 0.30
C PRO A 547 49.55 -1.74 1.76
N ILE A 548 50.60 -1.07 2.25
CA ILE A 548 51.18 -1.27 3.58
C ILE A 548 50.53 -0.31 4.57
N PRO A 549 49.92 -0.82 5.67
CA PRO A 549 49.33 0.04 6.71
C PRO A 549 50.35 1.04 7.28
N GLY A 550 49.95 2.30 7.41
CA GLY A 550 50.78 3.39 7.95
C GLY A 550 51.71 4.07 6.95
N LYS A 551 51.93 3.52 5.74
CA LYS A 551 52.74 4.15 4.67
C LYS A 551 51.95 5.27 3.98
N LEU A 552 52.66 6.30 3.51
CA LEU A 552 52.09 7.44 2.80
C LEU A 552 51.85 7.09 1.32
N TYR A 553 50.67 7.48 0.82
CA TYR A 553 50.29 7.35 -0.58
C TYR A 553 49.66 8.63 -1.11
N ALA A 554 49.95 8.98 -2.36
CA ALA A 554 49.38 10.12 -3.10
C ALA A 554 49.04 9.71 -4.53
#